data_AF-A0A699IFI9-F1
#
_entry.id   AF-A0A699IFI9-F1
#
_cell.length_a   1.000
_cell.length_b   1.000
_cell.length_c   1.000
_cell.angle_alpha   90.00
_cell.angle_beta   90.00
_cell.angle_gamma   90.00
#
_symmetry.space_group_name_H-M   'P 1'
#
loop_
_entity.id
_entity.type
_entity.pdbx_description
1 polymer ?
#
loop_
_entity_poly.entity_id
_entity_poly.type
_entity_poly.pdbx_seq_one_letter_code
_entity_poly.pdbx_strand_id
1 'polypeptide(L)'
;MVAVVAMKHMASNFAKLDKFEGVDFRRWQKKMHFLLSSMSVVYVLTTPIPEDGDNAIVEQLRKRAKWDNNDYVCRGLIFNGMSDFLFDIYQSVESSKELWDSLDAKYMAEDASSKKFLISKIVNYKMTDSRPVFEQYNELLDFKHTLKHLKEELTLVELGRHLHIEESFRVQDSYKPKSSWSFSCQYGGA
;
A
#
# COMPACT_ATOMS: atom_id res chain seq x y z
N MET A 1 -20.15 -22.59 -21.22
CA MET A 1 -19.20 -23.64 -20.79
C MET A 1 -17.75 -23.14 -20.77
N VAL A 2 -17.23 -22.55 -21.87
CA VAL A 2 -15.85 -22.04 -21.97
C VAL A 2 -15.50 -20.97 -20.92
N ALA A 3 -16.37 -19.98 -20.67
CA ALA A 3 -16.12 -18.93 -19.67
C ALA A 3 -16.05 -19.47 -18.22
N VAL A 4 -16.88 -20.45 -17.87
CA VAL A 4 -16.88 -21.08 -16.53
C VAL A 4 -15.62 -21.91 -16.30
N VAL A 5 -15.15 -22.61 -17.34
CA VAL A 5 -13.88 -23.35 -17.30
C VAL A 5 -12.69 -22.39 -17.19
N ALA A 6 -12.71 -21.28 -17.93
CA ALA A 6 -11.68 -20.23 -17.83
C ALA A 6 -11.64 -19.57 -16.44
N MET A 7 -12.80 -19.27 -15.85
CA MET A 7 -12.89 -18.72 -14.48
C MET A 7 -12.38 -19.71 -13.42
N LYS A 8 -12.74 -21.00 -13.52
CA LYS A 8 -12.20 -22.05 -12.64
C LYS A 8 -10.68 -22.20 -12.77
N HIS A 9 -10.18 -22.18 -14.00
CA HIS A 9 -8.74 -22.26 -14.28
C HIS A 9 -7.99 -21.03 -13.75
N MET A 10 -8.55 -19.83 -13.89
CA MET A 10 -8.00 -18.61 -13.30
C MET A 10 -7.96 -18.72 -11.77
N ALA A 11 -9.09 -19.02 -11.10
CA ALA A 11 -9.13 -19.18 -9.64
C ALA A 11 -8.09 -20.20 -9.12
N SER A 12 -7.89 -21.32 -9.81
CA SER A 12 -6.84 -22.31 -9.53
C SER A 12 -5.42 -21.75 -9.64
N ASN A 13 -5.16 -20.88 -10.63
CA ASN A 13 -3.86 -20.23 -10.78
C ASN A 13 -3.64 -19.11 -9.77
N PHE A 14 -4.70 -18.48 -9.28
CA PHE A 14 -4.61 -17.48 -8.22
C PHE A 14 -4.25 -18.08 -6.86
N ALA A 15 -4.63 -19.32 -6.59
CA ALA A 15 -4.15 -20.07 -5.41
C ALA A 15 -2.62 -20.31 -5.43
N LYS A 16 -1.95 -20.05 -6.57
CA LYS A 16 -0.49 -20.15 -6.72
C LYS A 16 0.22 -18.78 -6.67
N LEU A 17 -0.52 -17.67 -6.49
CA LEU A 17 0.12 -16.39 -6.27
C LEU A 17 0.73 -16.33 -4.87
N ASP A 18 1.81 -15.58 -4.73
CA ASP A 18 2.40 -15.27 -3.44
C ASP A 18 1.34 -14.64 -2.52
N LYS A 19 1.22 -15.21 -1.31
CA LYS A 19 0.33 -14.68 -0.27
C LYS A 19 0.80 -13.28 0.14
N PHE A 20 -0.14 -12.42 0.49
CA PHE A 20 0.16 -11.13 1.09
C PHE A 20 0.68 -11.34 2.52
N GLU A 21 1.89 -10.85 2.76
CA GLU A 21 2.59 -10.93 4.06
C GLU A 21 2.69 -9.56 4.76
N GLY A 22 1.93 -8.55 4.33
CA GLY A 22 1.98 -7.19 4.89
C GLY A 22 2.90 -6.21 4.16
N VAL A 23 3.66 -6.67 3.15
CA VAL A 23 4.57 -5.84 2.34
C VAL A 23 4.13 -5.75 0.88
N ASP A 24 4.58 -4.70 0.17
CA ASP A 24 4.25 -4.42 -1.24
C ASP A 24 2.73 -4.42 -1.51
N PHE A 25 1.96 -3.86 -0.58
CA PHE A 25 0.49 -3.91 -0.60
C PHE A 25 -0.11 -3.43 -1.93
N ARG A 26 0.43 -2.36 -2.55
CA ARG A 26 -0.03 -1.88 -3.86
C ARG A 26 0.02 -2.94 -4.95
N ARG A 27 1.09 -3.74 -4.98
CA ARG A 27 1.27 -4.79 -5.98
C ARG A 27 0.29 -5.93 -5.74
N TRP A 28 0.16 -6.37 -4.49
CA TRP A 28 -0.82 -7.40 -4.13
C TRP A 28 -2.25 -6.94 -4.41
N GLN A 29 -2.61 -5.73 -3.97
CA GLN A 29 -3.95 -5.16 -4.12
C GLN A 29 -4.36 -5.07 -5.59
N LYS A 30 -3.46 -4.64 -6.50
CA LYS A 30 -3.72 -4.64 -7.95
C LYS A 30 -4.00 -6.04 -8.50
N LYS A 31 -3.19 -7.04 -8.11
CA LYS A 31 -3.39 -8.44 -8.51
C LYS A 31 -4.73 -8.99 -7.98
N MET A 32 -5.05 -8.67 -6.72
CA MET A 32 -6.29 -9.10 -6.08
C MET A 32 -7.51 -8.43 -6.73
N HIS A 33 -7.46 -7.12 -6.97
CA HIS A 33 -8.55 -6.41 -7.66
C HIS A 33 -8.80 -7.00 -9.06
N PHE A 34 -7.75 -7.34 -9.80
CA PHE A 34 -7.87 -8.02 -11.09
C PHE A 34 -8.53 -9.40 -10.96
N LEU A 35 -8.17 -10.19 -9.95
CA LEU A 35 -8.83 -11.47 -9.63
C LEU A 35 -10.33 -11.27 -9.38
N LEU A 36 -10.70 -10.38 -8.46
CA LEU A 36 -12.09 -10.11 -8.11
C LEU A 36 -12.89 -9.62 -9.31
N SER A 37 -12.27 -8.85 -10.20
CA SER A 37 -12.88 -8.39 -11.46
C SER A 37 -13.10 -9.57 -12.41
N SER A 38 -12.11 -10.44 -12.57
CA SER A 38 -12.22 -11.64 -13.42
C SER A 38 -13.29 -12.63 -12.93
N MET A 39 -13.55 -12.63 -11.62
CA MET A 39 -14.60 -13.42 -10.98
C MET A 39 -15.95 -12.69 -10.93
N SER A 40 -16.03 -11.47 -11.47
CA SER A 40 -17.24 -10.64 -11.49
C SER A 40 -17.83 -10.34 -10.10
N VAL A 41 -16.99 -10.27 -9.06
CA VAL A 41 -17.41 -9.97 -7.68
C VAL A 41 -16.88 -8.62 -7.18
N VAL A 42 -15.96 -7.97 -7.90
CA VAL A 42 -15.32 -6.70 -7.46
C VAL A 42 -16.31 -5.59 -7.08
N TYR A 43 -17.51 -5.60 -7.66
CA TYR A 43 -18.53 -4.60 -7.38
C TYR A 43 -18.98 -4.60 -5.90
N VAL A 44 -18.75 -5.69 -5.14
CA VAL A 44 -18.96 -5.76 -3.67
C VAL A 44 -18.20 -4.73 -2.87
N LEU A 45 -17.08 -4.26 -3.42
CA LEU A 45 -16.22 -3.31 -2.73
C LEU A 45 -16.72 -1.86 -2.87
N THR A 46 -17.53 -1.59 -3.89
CA THR A 46 -17.87 -0.22 -4.31
C THR A 46 -19.36 0.09 -4.23
N THR A 47 -20.23 -0.91 -4.24
CA THR A 47 -21.69 -0.70 -4.19
C THR A 47 -22.25 -0.95 -2.80
N PRO A 48 -23.28 -0.21 -2.39
CA PRO A 48 -23.93 -0.43 -1.10
C PRO A 48 -24.67 -1.76 -1.07
N ILE A 49 -24.86 -2.27 0.14
CA ILE A 49 -25.70 -3.45 0.39
C ILE A 49 -27.14 -3.12 -0.07
N PRO A 50 -27.80 -3.97 -0.90
CA PRO A 50 -29.19 -3.78 -1.28
C PRO A 50 -30.08 -3.75 -0.04
N GLU A 51 -30.98 -2.77 0.02
CA GLU A 51 -31.95 -2.63 1.11
C GLU A 51 -32.95 -3.78 1.13
N ASP A 52 -33.25 -4.26 2.33
CA ASP A 52 -34.34 -5.20 2.58
C ASP A 52 -35.61 -4.36 2.79
N GLY A 53 -36.38 -4.14 1.73
CA GLY A 53 -37.65 -3.42 1.86
C GLY A 53 -38.68 -4.26 2.64
N ASP A 54 -39.48 -3.62 3.50
CA ASP A 54 -40.53 -4.28 4.32
C ASP A 54 -41.55 -5.08 3.47
N ASN A 55 -41.71 -4.70 2.20
CA ASN A 55 -42.52 -5.41 1.18
C ASN A 55 -41.62 -5.92 0.04
N ALA A 56 -40.54 -6.63 0.37
CA ALA A 56 -39.58 -7.12 -0.60
C ALA A 56 -40.27 -7.96 -1.69
N ILE A 57 -40.36 -7.39 -2.89
CA ILE A 57 -40.77 -8.12 -4.10
C ILE A 57 -39.77 -9.26 -4.29
N VAL A 58 -40.20 -10.43 -4.77
CA VAL A 58 -39.34 -11.62 -5.02
C VAL A 58 -38.02 -11.26 -5.73
N GLU A 59 -38.05 -10.26 -6.61
CA GLU A 59 -36.87 -9.75 -7.32
C GLU A 59 -35.85 -9.03 -6.40
N GLN A 60 -36.29 -8.30 -5.38
CA GLN A 60 -35.39 -7.69 -4.39
C GLN A 60 -34.71 -8.75 -3.53
N LEU A 61 -35.46 -9.76 -3.06
CA LEU A 61 -34.88 -10.88 -2.31
C LEU A 61 -33.82 -11.63 -3.13
N ARG A 62 -34.06 -11.83 -4.43
CA ARG A 62 -33.07 -12.42 -5.36
C ARG A 62 -31.83 -11.56 -5.51
N LYS A 63 -31.98 -10.24 -5.62
CA LYS A 63 -30.85 -9.31 -5.69
C LYS A 63 -30.02 -9.35 -4.41
N ARG A 64 -30.68 -9.37 -3.25
CA ARG A 64 -30.00 -9.46 -1.95
C ARG A 64 -29.27 -10.78 -1.77
N ALA A 65 -29.93 -11.91 -1.99
CA ALA A 65 -29.29 -13.22 -1.87
C ALA A 65 -28.10 -13.39 -2.83
N LYS A 66 -28.23 -12.89 -4.07
CA LYS A 66 -27.12 -12.86 -5.02
C LYS A 66 -25.98 -11.98 -4.50
N TRP A 67 -26.33 -10.87 -3.84
CA TRP A 67 -25.34 -9.97 -3.28
C TRP A 67 -24.52 -10.63 -2.17
N ASP A 68 -25.20 -11.18 -1.17
CA ASP A 68 -24.59 -11.82 -0.02
C ASP A 68 -23.69 -12.99 -0.45
N ASN A 69 -24.10 -13.76 -1.46
CA ASN A 69 -23.27 -14.81 -2.05
C ASN A 69 -21.98 -14.25 -2.69
N ASN A 70 -22.09 -13.15 -3.45
CA ASN A 70 -20.94 -12.54 -4.10
C ASN A 70 -20.00 -11.88 -3.10
N ASP A 71 -20.54 -11.28 -2.03
CA ASP A 71 -19.75 -10.77 -0.91
C ASP A 71 -18.98 -11.92 -0.21
N TYR A 72 -19.67 -13.02 0.12
CA TYR A 72 -19.00 -14.19 0.70
C TYR A 72 -17.85 -14.73 -0.18
N VAL A 73 -18.08 -14.84 -1.49
CA VAL A 73 -17.04 -15.28 -2.44
C VAL A 73 -15.88 -14.28 -2.52
N CYS A 74 -16.17 -12.99 -2.60
CA CYS A 74 -15.14 -11.95 -2.65
C CYS A 74 -14.26 -11.96 -1.40
N ARG A 75 -14.88 -12.00 -0.22
CA ARG A 75 -14.18 -12.10 1.06
C ARG A 75 -13.32 -13.35 1.14
N GLY A 76 -13.82 -14.50 0.71
CA GLY A 76 -13.06 -15.73 0.62
C GLY A 76 -11.83 -15.64 -0.31
N LEU A 77 -11.95 -14.96 -1.44
CA LEU A 77 -10.82 -14.74 -2.36
C LEU A 77 -9.76 -13.81 -1.75
N ILE A 78 -10.18 -12.75 -1.06
CA ILE A 78 -9.28 -11.84 -0.34
C ILE A 78 -8.51 -12.61 0.74
N PHE A 79 -9.20 -13.42 1.55
CA PHE A 79 -8.58 -14.28 2.57
C PHE A 79 -7.62 -15.30 1.98
N ASN A 80 -7.98 -15.95 0.88
CA ASN A 80 -7.08 -16.90 0.22
C ASN A 80 -5.82 -16.23 -0.35
N GLY A 81 -5.86 -14.92 -0.58
CA GLY A 81 -4.73 -14.14 -1.05
C GLY A 81 -3.81 -13.60 0.04
N MET A 82 -4.11 -13.80 1.33
CA MET A 82 -3.28 -13.33 2.44
C MET A 82 -2.70 -14.49 3.26
N SER A 83 -1.69 -14.20 4.07
CA SER A 83 -1.08 -15.17 4.97
C SER A 83 -1.99 -15.54 6.13
N ASP A 84 -1.72 -16.70 6.73
CA ASP A 84 -2.56 -17.26 7.79
C ASP A 84 -2.55 -16.33 9.03
N PHE A 85 -1.41 -15.68 9.29
CA PHE A 85 -1.31 -14.64 10.33
C PHE A 85 -2.25 -13.47 10.10
N LEU A 86 -2.36 -12.98 8.85
CA LEU A 86 -3.30 -11.91 8.52
C LEU A 86 -4.75 -12.39 8.55
N PHE A 87 -5.00 -13.62 8.10
CA PHE A 87 -6.33 -14.23 8.23
C PHE A 87 -6.79 -14.21 9.70
N ASP A 88 -5.95 -14.64 10.64
CA ASP A 88 -6.29 -14.70 12.05
C ASP A 88 -6.69 -13.34 12.64
N ILE A 89 -6.05 -12.26 12.16
CA ILE A 89 -6.34 -10.88 12.56
C ILE A 89 -7.69 -10.39 12.01
N TYR A 90 -8.00 -10.73 10.75
CA TYR A 90 -9.13 -10.13 10.02
C TYR A 90 -10.36 -11.04 9.88
N GLN A 91 -10.30 -12.30 10.33
CA GLN A 91 -11.36 -13.29 10.15
C GLN A 91 -12.74 -12.87 10.69
N SER A 92 -12.78 -11.99 11.69
CA SER A 92 -14.01 -11.48 12.29
C SER A 92 -14.70 -10.39 11.45
N VAL A 93 -14.07 -9.90 10.39
CA VAL A 93 -14.66 -8.88 9.51
C VAL A 93 -15.75 -9.52 8.63
N GLU A 94 -16.95 -8.95 8.70
CA GLU A 94 -18.16 -9.59 8.16
C GLU A 94 -18.36 -9.33 6.67
N SER A 95 -17.97 -8.14 6.17
CA SER A 95 -18.15 -7.75 4.77
C SER A 95 -16.83 -7.65 4.01
N SER A 96 -16.84 -7.96 2.71
CA SER A 96 -15.66 -7.78 1.85
C SER A 96 -15.21 -6.33 1.80
N LYS A 97 -16.18 -5.41 1.80
CA LYS A 97 -15.91 -3.98 1.73
C LYS A 97 -15.14 -3.49 2.95
N GLU A 98 -15.63 -3.82 4.14
CA GLU A 98 -14.95 -3.44 5.39
C GLU A 98 -13.56 -4.07 5.48
N LEU A 99 -13.40 -5.32 5.05
CA LEU A 99 -12.09 -5.98 4.99
C LEU A 99 -11.14 -5.24 4.05
N TRP A 100 -11.61 -4.94 2.84
CA TRP A 100 -10.83 -4.24 1.84
C TRP A 100 -10.42 -2.84 2.30
N ASP A 101 -11.35 -2.08 2.86
CA ASP A 101 -11.12 -0.72 3.36
C ASP A 101 -10.16 -0.73 4.56
N SER A 102 -10.24 -1.74 5.44
CA SER A 102 -9.32 -1.92 6.57
C SER A 102 -7.89 -2.23 6.12
N LEU A 103 -7.74 -3.10 5.11
CA LEU A 103 -6.44 -3.41 4.52
C LEU A 103 -5.85 -2.19 3.82
N ASP A 104 -6.67 -1.46 3.06
CA ASP A 104 -6.25 -0.26 2.35
C ASP A 104 -5.75 0.81 3.32
N ALA A 105 -6.52 1.11 4.36
CA ALA A 105 -6.16 2.12 5.37
C ALA A 105 -4.85 1.79 6.09
N LYS A 106 -4.65 0.52 6.49
CA LYS A 106 -3.44 0.10 7.21
C LYS A 106 -2.21 0.08 6.30
N TYR A 107 -2.30 -0.66 5.21
CA TYR A 107 -1.11 -1.02 4.43
C TYR A 107 -0.76 -0.01 3.33
N MET A 108 -1.68 0.85 2.89
CA MET A 108 -1.30 1.98 2.02
C MET A 108 -0.41 2.98 2.73
N ALA A 109 -0.73 3.30 3.98
CA ALA A 109 0.05 4.23 4.80
C ALA A 109 1.44 3.66 5.12
N GLU A 110 1.51 2.38 5.51
CA GLU A 110 2.77 1.66 5.80
C GLU A 110 3.66 1.53 4.55
N ASP A 111 3.10 1.17 3.39
CA ASP A 111 3.84 1.08 2.13
C ASP A 111 4.40 2.46 1.73
N ALA A 112 3.60 3.52 1.83
CA ALA A 112 4.07 4.89 1.55
C ALA A 112 5.17 5.33 2.53
N SER A 113 5.03 5.00 3.82
CA SER A 113 5.99 5.37 4.87
C SER A 113 7.31 4.62 4.72
N SER A 114 7.27 3.32 4.45
CA SER A 114 8.44 2.48 4.20
C SER A 114 9.24 2.97 2.99
N LYS A 115 8.55 3.35 1.92
CA LYS A 115 9.16 3.95 0.73
C LYS A 115 9.80 5.31 1.02
N LYS A 116 9.12 6.17 1.78
CA LYS A 116 9.65 7.47 2.20
C LYS A 116 10.90 7.31 3.06
N PHE A 117 10.91 6.35 3.99
CA PHE A 117 12.07 6.05 4.82
C PHE A 117 13.26 5.61 3.97
N LEU A 118 13.03 4.72 3.00
CA LEU A 118 14.09 4.27 2.10
C LEU A 118 14.63 5.41 1.22
N ILE A 119 13.75 6.24 0.64
CA ILE A 119 14.17 7.41 -0.13
C ILE A 119 15.03 8.34 0.74
N SER A 120 14.62 8.59 1.98
CA SER A 120 15.39 9.39 2.93
C SER A 120 16.77 8.78 3.21
N LYS A 121 16.85 7.45 3.38
CA LYS A 121 18.13 6.74 3.57
C LYS A 121 19.05 6.91 2.37
N ILE A 122 18.51 6.81 1.15
CA ILE A 122 19.26 7.00 -0.10
C ILE A 122 19.76 8.45 -0.24
N VAL A 123 18.87 9.43 -0.04
CA VAL A 123 19.19 10.86 -0.21
C VAL A 123 20.22 11.34 0.83
N ASN A 124 20.17 10.80 2.04
CA ASN A 124 21.09 11.18 3.12
C ASN A 124 22.35 10.30 3.16
N TYR A 125 22.47 9.29 2.29
CA TYR A 125 23.62 8.41 2.26
C TYR A 125 24.89 9.17 1.86
N LYS A 126 25.95 8.98 2.63
CA LYS A 126 27.28 9.52 2.36
C LYS A 126 28.31 8.43 2.58
N MET A 127 29.18 8.25 1.59
CA MET A 127 30.35 7.40 1.78
C MET A 127 31.32 8.05 2.76
N THR A 128 32.00 7.22 3.57
CA THR A 128 32.99 7.67 4.55
C THR A 128 34.24 6.80 4.46
N ASP A 129 35.40 7.40 4.75
CA ASP A 129 36.69 6.71 4.70
C ASP A 129 36.86 5.68 5.83
N SER A 130 36.02 5.75 6.87
CA SER A 130 36.03 4.86 8.03
C SER A 130 35.49 3.45 7.75
N ARG A 131 34.87 3.23 6.58
CA ARG A 131 34.18 1.98 6.23
C ARG A 131 34.80 1.37 4.96
N PRO A 132 34.85 0.03 4.84
CA PRO A 132 35.29 -0.62 3.61
C PRO A 132 34.45 -0.18 2.41
N VAL A 133 35.12 0.17 1.31
CA VAL A 133 34.44 0.61 0.06
C VAL A 133 33.48 -0.47 -0.46
N PHE A 134 33.81 -1.74 -0.29
CA PHE A 134 32.99 -2.86 -0.75
C PHE A 134 31.63 -2.95 -0.03
N GLU A 135 31.59 -2.74 1.28
CA GLU A 135 30.32 -2.71 2.04
C GLU A 135 29.46 -1.53 1.61
N GLN A 136 30.09 -0.36 1.44
CA GLN A 136 29.43 0.86 0.98
C GLN A 136 28.91 0.73 -0.45
N TYR A 137 29.60 -0.05 -1.30
CA TYR A 137 29.17 -0.38 -2.66
C TYR A 137 27.98 -1.33 -2.67
N ASN A 138 27.96 -2.35 -1.80
CA ASN A 138 26.81 -3.25 -1.67
C ASN A 138 25.55 -2.51 -1.20
N GLU A 139 25.67 -1.57 -0.27
CA GLU A 139 24.54 -0.72 0.14
C GLU A 139 24.00 0.11 -1.02
N LEU A 140 24.88 0.69 -1.86
CA LEU A 140 24.47 1.39 -3.07
C LEU A 140 23.82 0.47 -4.11
N LEU A 141 24.28 -0.79 -4.22
CA LEU A 141 23.65 -1.79 -5.07
C LEU A 141 22.25 -2.13 -4.58
N ASP A 142 22.04 -2.34 -3.28
CA ASP A 142 20.72 -2.60 -2.71
C ASP A 142 19.76 -1.43 -2.95
N PHE A 143 20.24 -0.19 -2.81
CA PHE A 143 19.47 1.00 -3.17
C PHE A 143 19.10 1.03 -4.66
N LYS A 144 20.03 0.69 -5.55
CA LYS A 144 19.77 0.61 -6.99
C LYS A 144 18.69 -0.42 -7.33
N HIS A 145 18.76 -1.61 -6.74
CA HIS A 145 17.74 -2.66 -6.96
C HIS A 145 16.38 -2.20 -6.46
N THR A 146 16.34 -1.56 -5.29
CA THR A 146 15.08 -1.10 -4.71
C THR A 146 14.50 0.08 -5.50
N LEU A 147 15.34 1.00 -5.99
CA LEU A 147 14.92 2.09 -6.88
C LEU A 147 14.35 1.56 -8.20
N LYS A 148 14.86 0.45 -8.72
CA LYS A 148 14.29 -0.18 -9.92
C LYS A 148 12.84 -0.61 -9.68
N HIS A 149 12.57 -1.24 -8.54
CA HIS A 149 11.20 -1.62 -8.16
C HIS A 149 10.31 -0.41 -7.85
N LEU A 150 10.83 0.62 -7.18
CA LEU A 150 10.09 1.86 -6.92
C LEU A 150 9.76 2.63 -8.19
N LYS A 151 10.67 2.66 -9.17
CA LYS A 151 10.44 3.28 -10.49
C LYS A 151 9.36 2.56 -11.30
N GLU A 152 9.15 1.27 -11.07
CA GLU A 152 8.05 0.51 -11.68
C GLU A 152 6.69 0.86 -11.02
N GLU A 153 6.69 1.39 -9.79
CA GLU A 153 5.48 1.71 -9.02
C GLU A 153 5.14 3.21 -8.96
N LEU A 154 6.14 4.08 -9.13
CA LEU A 154 6.02 5.53 -9.26
C LEU A 154 6.30 5.94 -10.70
N THR A 155 5.38 6.66 -11.33
CA THR A 155 5.69 7.28 -12.62
C THR A 155 6.81 8.32 -12.42
N LEU A 156 7.68 8.51 -13.42
CA LEU A 156 8.74 9.54 -13.38
C LEU A 156 8.17 10.95 -13.05
N VAL A 157 6.90 11.17 -13.39
CA VAL A 157 6.15 12.40 -13.09
C VAL A 157 5.86 12.57 -11.59
N GLU A 158 5.53 11.50 -10.87
CA GLU A 158 5.29 11.54 -9.43
C GLU A 158 6.58 11.73 -8.63
N LEU A 159 7.66 11.08 -9.08
CA LEU A 159 9.00 11.27 -8.53
C LEU A 159 9.49 12.72 -8.73
N GLY A 160 9.25 13.29 -9.92
CA GLY A 160 9.55 14.69 -10.19
C GLY A 160 8.79 15.65 -9.28
N ARG A 161 7.49 15.39 -9.03
CA ARG A 161 6.69 16.19 -8.09
C ARG A 161 7.20 16.09 -6.65
N HIS A 162 7.57 14.88 -6.19
CA HIS A 162 8.07 14.71 -4.82
C HIS A 162 9.44 15.37 -4.61
N LEU A 163 10.36 15.24 -5.57
CA LEU A 163 11.67 15.88 -5.55
C LEU A 163 11.55 17.41 -5.58
N HIS A 164 10.64 17.95 -6.39
CA HIS A 164 10.40 19.39 -6.46
C HIS A 164 9.80 19.95 -5.16
N ILE A 165 8.90 19.21 -4.51
CA ILE A 165 8.35 19.57 -3.20
C ILE A 165 9.44 19.55 -2.13
N GLU A 166 10.27 18.50 -2.07
CA GLU A 166 11.36 18.40 -1.09
C GLU A 166 12.46 19.45 -1.31
N GLU A 167 12.77 19.78 -2.57
CA GLU A 167 13.65 20.89 -2.92
C GLU A 167 13.08 22.23 -2.44
N SER A 168 11.77 22.44 -2.62
CA SER A 168 11.07 23.65 -2.13
C SER A 168 11.14 23.79 -0.60
N PHE A 169 11.07 22.68 0.13
CA PHE A 169 11.21 22.68 1.60
C PHE A 169 12.65 22.93 2.06
N ARG A 170 13.66 22.34 1.40
CA ARG A 170 15.09 22.59 1.71
C ARG A 170 15.47 24.05 1.46
N VAL A 171 14.91 24.67 0.43
CA VAL A 171 15.09 26.09 0.14
C VAL A 171 14.46 26.96 1.23
N GLN A 172 13.30 26.60 1.77
CA GLN A 172 12.68 27.35 2.87
C GLN A 172 13.46 27.26 4.21
N ASP A 173 14.07 26.12 4.52
CA ASP A 173 14.87 25.97 5.74
C ASP A 173 16.21 26.71 5.68
N SER A 174 16.76 26.97 4.48
CA SER A 174 18.01 27.73 4.32
C SER A 174 17.84 29.24 4.53
N TYR A 175 16.60 29.76 4.46
CA TYR A 175 16.28 31.17 4.69
C TYR A 175 15.87 31.49 6.13
N LYS A 176 15.84 30.53 7.06
CA LYS A 176 15.63 30.84 8.48
C LYS A 176 16.89 31.51 9.05
N PRO A 177 16.82 32.78 9.50
CA PRO A 177 18.00 33.45 10.04
C PRO A 177 18.42 32.78 11.36
N LYS A 178 19.71 32.45 11.48
CA LYS A 178 20.31 32.00 12.74
C LYS A 178 20.17 33.15 13.75
N SER A 179 19.25 33.02 14.71
CA SER A 179 19.19 33.93 15.84
C SER A 179 20.48 33.83 16.64
N SER A 180 21.26 34.90 16.56
CA SER A 180 22.46 35.16 17.34
C SER A 180 22.07 35.36 18.80
N TRP A 181 22.37 34.39 19.66
CA TRP A 181 22.45 34.65 21.10
C TRP A 181 23.83 35.24 21.40
N SER A 182 23.90 36.57 21.50
CA SER A 182 25.06 37.28 22.05
C SER A 182 24.97 37.26 23.57
N PHE A 183 25.68 36.32 24.20
CA PHE A 183 26.04 36.43 25.62
C PHE A 183 27.07 37.55 25.77
N SER A 184 26.67 38.69 26.30
CA SER A 184 27.58 39.72 26.79
C SER A 184 28.10 39.30 28.17
N CYS A 185 29.33 38.79 28.21
CA CYS A 185 30.16 38.79 29.42
C CYS A 185 30.50 40.23 29.79
N GLN A 186 30.03 40.69 30.95
CA GLN A 186 30.57 41.89 31.63
C GLN A 186 31.57 41.44 32.70
N TYR A 187 32.82 41.88 32.57
CA TYR A 187 33.86 42.01 33.62
C TYR A 187 34.69 43.24 33.19
N GLY A 188 35.13 44.21 33.99
CA GLY A 188 35.06 44.57 35.41
C GLY A 188 35.43 46.08 35.48
N GLY A 189 35.11 46.83 36.53
CA GLY A 189 36.01 47.08 37.67
C GLY A 189 36.63 48.48 37.64
N ALA A 190 36.19 49.36 38.55
CA ALA A 190 36.92 50.43 39.24
C ALA A 190 35.99 51.08 40.27
#